data_AF-A0A9E1S8C0-F1
#
_entry.id   AF-A0A9E1S8C0-F1
#
_cell.length_a   1.000
_cell.length_b   1.000
_cell.length_c   1.000
_cell.angle_alpha   90.00
_cell.angle_beta   90.00
_cell.angle_gamma   90.00
#
_symmetry.space_group_name_H-M   'P 1'
#
loop_
_entity.id
_entity.type
_entity.pdbx_description
1 polymer ?
#
loop_
_entity_poly.entity_id
_entity_poly.type
_entity_poly.pdbx_seq_one_letter_code
_entity_poly.pdbx_strand_id
1 'polypeptide(L)' 'MKLVNQEINQSLFLLGSSHQVADLAARERISLPPDSIDEFYNGLGKIEGLDEYLLLNTCNRTEIYGAVQKSFSFDSL' A
#
# COMPACT_ATOMS: atom_id res chain seq x y z
N MET A 1 13.76 32.65 -14.62
CA MET A 1 12.83 31.52 -14.43
C MET A 1 13.67 30.26 -14.34
N LYS A 2 14.02 29.80 -13.13
CA LYS A 2 14.75 28.54 -12.96
C LYS A 2 13.73 27.42 -13.04
N LEU A 3 13.87 26.54 -14.03
CA LEU A 3 13.23 25.23 -14.02
C LEU A 3 13.80 24.50 -12.80
N VAL A 4 12.98 24.32 -11.77
CA VAL A 4 13.28 23.41 -10.67
C VAL A 4 13.16 22.02 -11.26
N ASN A 5 14.28 21.44 -11.68
CA ASN A 5 14.38 19.99 -11.83
C ASN A 5 14.39 19.41 -10.41
N GLN A 6 13.20 19.27 -9.82
CA GLN A 6 13.01 18.41 -8.66
C GLN A 6 13.10 16.98 -9.20
N GLU A 7 14.22 16.30 -8.96
CA GLU A 7 14.26 14.84 -9.09
C GLU A 7 13.18 14.29 -8.14
N ILE A 8 12.05 13.86 -8.70
CA ILE A 8 11.02 13.14 -7.95
C ILE A 8 11.61 11.76 -7.64
N ASN A 9 12.29 11.65 -6.50
CA ASN A 9 12.74 10.37 -5.95
C ASN A 9 11.55 9.70 -5.23
N GLN A 10 10.65 9.13 -6.04
CA GLN A 10 9.56 8.28 -5.57
C GLN A 10 10.02 6.82 -5.51
N SER A 11 9.72 6.14 -4.41
CA SER A 11 9.95 4.69 -4.27
C SER A 11 8.62 3.97 -4.32
N LEU A 12 8.57 2.86 -5.07
CA LEU A 12 7.43 1.95 -5.08
C LEU A 12 7.65 0.85 -4.06
N PHE A 13 6.65 0.60 -3.22
CA PHE A 13 6.66 -0.52 -2.28
C PHE A 13 5.45 -1.42 -2.48
N LEU A 14 5.58 -2.63 -1.94
CA LEU A 14 4.55 -3.64 -1.84
C LEU A 14 4.48 -4.10 -0.39
N LEU A 15 3.29 -4.08 0.20
CA LEU A 15 2.99 -4.67 1.50
C LEU A 15 1.84 -5.65 1.34
N GLY A 16 2.00 -6.89 1.78
CA GLY A 16 0.91 -7.86 1.74
C GLY A 16 1.37 -9.30 1.70
N SER A 17 0.46 -10.17 1.28
CA SER A 17 0.73 -11.60 1.15
C SER A 17 0.04 -12.22 -0.05
N SER A 18 0.58 -13.35 -0.51
CA SER A 18 0.04 -14.12 -1.62
C SER A 18 0.12 -15.63 -1.35
N HIS A 19 -0.58 -16.42 -2.16
CA HIS A 19 -0.57 -17.88 -2.08
C HIS A 19 0.82 -18.51 -2.24
N GLN A 20 1.81 -17.77 -2.73
CA GLN A 20 3.19 -18.24 -2.88
C GLN A 20 3.95 -18.27 -1.55
N VAL A 21 3.55 -17.43 -0.59
CA VAL A 21 4.27 -17.21 0.67
C VAL A 21 3.43 -17.47 1.92
N ALA A 22 2.11 -17.61 1.76
CA ALA A 22 1.19 -17.87 2.86
C ALA A 22 0.12 -18.90 2.48
N ASP A 23 -0.20 -19.77 3.44
CA ASP A 23 -1.30 -20.71 3.33
C ASP A 23 -2.67 -20.01 3.31
N LEU A 24 -3.74 -20.80 3.15
CA LEU A 24 -5.09 -20.27 3.07
C LEU A 24 -5.52 -19.59 4.38
N ALA A 25 -5.26 -20.21 5.52
CA ALA A 25 -5.70 -19.71 6.82
C ALA A 25 -5.04 -18.36 7.16
N ALA A 26 -3.76 -18.17 6.81
CA ALA A 26 -3.08 -16.90 6.95
C ALA A 26 -3.66 -15.83 6.02
N ARG A 27 -3.99 -16.19 4.77
CA ARG A 27 -4.60 -15.26 3.80
C ARG A 27 -6.02 -14.83 4.19
N GLU A 28 -6.82 -15.74 4.74
CA GLU A 28 -8.17 -15.42 5.22
C GLU A 28 -8.16 -14.38 6.35
N ARG A 29 -7.15 -14.40 7.21
CA ARG A 29 -7.01 -13.42 8.31
C ARG A 29 -6.73 -12.00 7.84
N ILE A 30 -6.13 -11.84 6.67
CA ILE A 30 -5.79 -10.52 6.11
C ILE A 30 -6.69 -10.14 4.93
N SER A 31 -7.60 -11.02 4.51
CA SER A 31 -8.53 -10.73 3.42
C SER A 31 -9.45 -9.59 3.85
N LEU A 32 -9.67 -8.63 2.94
CA LEU A 32 -10.52 -7.48 3.21
C LEU A 32 -11.94 -7.75 2.69
N PRO A 33 -12.95 -7.78 3.57
CA PRO A 33 -14.35 -7.82 3.13
C PRO A 33 -14.71 -6.61 2.25
N PRO A 34 -15.66 -6.75 1.28
CA PRO A 34 -16.04 -5.64 0.40
C PRO A 34 -16.53 -4.39 1.14
N ASP A 35 -17.21 -4.57 2.27
CA ASP A 35 -17.75 -3.52 3.14
C ASP A 35 -16.67 -2.78 3.95
N SER A 36 -15.45 -3.33 4.06
CA SER A 36 -14.34 -2.65 4.73
C SER A 36 -13.40 -1.92 3.76
N ILE A 37 -13.60 -2.03 2.44
CA ILE A 37 -12.67 -1.47 1.44
C ILE A 37 -12.60 0.05 1.53
N ASP A 38 -13.74 0.73 1.65
CA ASP A 38 -13.78 2.20 1.72
C ASP A 38 -13.11 2.72 3.00
N GLU A 39 -13.35 2.06 4.14
CA GLU A 39 -12.68 2.40 5.40
C GLU A 39 -11.16 2.18 5.30
N PHE A 40 -10.73 1.10 4.65
CA PHE A 40 -9.33 0.81 4.44
C PHE A 40 -8.65 1.88 3.58
N TYR A 41 -9.25 2.29 2.47
CA TYR A 41 -8.75 3.38 1.63
C TYR A 41 -8.73 4.73 2.38
N ASN A 42 -9.75 5.01 3.20
CA ASN A 42 -9.75 6.20 4.06
C ASN A 42 -8.61 6.18 5.09
N GLY A 43 -8.20 4.99 5.55
CA GLY A 43 -7.02 4.81 6.39
C GLY A 43 -5.73 5.10 5.62
N LEU A 44 -5.58 4.54 4.41
CA LEU A 44 -4.41 4.76 3.56
C LEU A 44 -4.21 6.25 3.24
N GLY A 45 -5.28 6.98 2.94
CA GLY A 45 -5.22 8.41 2.65
C GLY A 45 -4.81 9.30 3.83
N LYS A 46 -4.72 8.76 5.05
CA LYS A 46 -4.24 9.48 6.23
C LYS A 46 -2.74 9.26 6.50
N ILE A 47 -2.09 8.38 5.74
CA ILE A 47 -0.67 8.09 5.89
C ILE A 47 0.13 9.22 5.25
N GLU A 48 0.82 10.02 6.06
CA GLU A 48 1.68 11.09 5.58
C GLU A 48 2.83 10.52 4.73
N GLY A 49 3.01 11.06 3.52
CA GLY A 49 4.08 10.64 2.60
C GLY A 49 3.73 9.47 1.66
N LEU A 50 2.52 8.91 1.76
CA LEU A 50 1.96 7.96 0.79
C LEU A 50 1.17 8.73 -0.28
N ASP A 51 1.79 9.00 -1.43
CA ASP A 51 1.22 9.85 -2.49
C ASP A 51 0.18 9.09 -3.33
N GLU A 52 0.48 7.84 -3.65
CA GLU A 52 -0.37 6.98 -4.49
C GLU A 52 -0.44 5.59 -3.86
N TYR A 53 -1.60 4.96 -3.97
CA TYR A 53 -1.80 3.62 -3.45
C TYR A 53 -2.89 2.86 -4.20
N LEU A 54 -2.72 1.54 -4.27
CA LEU A 54 -3.64 0.60 -4.88
C LEU A 54 -3.78 -0.63 -3.97
N LEU A 55 -5.01 -1.01 -3.66
CA LEU A 55 -5.32 -2.28 -3.01
C LEU A 55 -5.65 -3.35 -4.06
N LEU A 56 -4.91 -4.46 -4.04
CA LEU A 56 -5.20 -5.68 -4.79
C LEU A 56 -5.69 -6.76 -3.82
N ASN A 57 -7.00 -6.90 -3.73
CA ASN A 57 -7.66 -7.83 -2.81
C ASN A 57 -8.43 -8.90 -3.60
N THR A 58 -7.92 -10.13 -3.58
CA THR A 58 -8.48 -11.31 -4.28
C THR A 58 -8.36 -12.53 -3.38
N CYS A 59 -8.89 -13.68 -3.80
CA CYS A 59 -8.69 -14.93 -3.05
C CYS A 59 -7.22 -15.39 -2.98
N ASN A 60 -6.37 -14.98 -3.93
CA ASN A 60 -4.99 -15.47 -4.03
C ASN A 60 -3.95 -14.53 -3.42
N ARG A 61 -4.34 -13.29 -3.11
CA ARG A 61 -3.46 -12.23 -2.62
C ARG A 61 -4.26 -11.08 -2.02
N THR A 62 -3.68 -10.49 -0.98
CA THR A 62 -4.10 -9.20 -0.43
C THR A 62 -2.87 -8.34 -0.31
N GLU A 63 -2.77 -7.33 -1.16
CA GLU A 63 -1.55 -6.56 -1.39
C GLU A 63 -1.86 -5.07 -1.55
N ILE A 64 -1.03 -4.23 -0.96
CA ILE A 64 -1.04 -2.77 -1.08
C ILE A 64 0.22 -2.40 -1.85
N TYR A 65 0.02 -1.75 -3.00
CA TYR A 65 1.08 -1.09 -3.74
C TYR A 65 1.04 0.39 -3.39
N GLY A 66 2.19 0.98 -3.12
CA GLY A 66 2.24 2.41 -2.77
C GLY A 66 3.47 3.11 -3.32
N ALA A 67 3.28 4.36 -3.75
CA ALA A 67 4.36 5.26 -4.13
C ALA A 67 4.60 6.26 -3.00
N VAL A 68 5.84 6.36 -2.54
CA VAL A 68 6.23 7.21 -1.41
C VAL A 68 7.36 8.15 -1.78
N GLN A 69 7.35 9.32 -1.16
CA GLN A 69 8.49 10.24 -1.21
C GLN A 69 9.61 9.73 -0.31
N LYS A 70 10.87 10.09 -0.62
CA LYS A 70 12.06 9.63 0.13
C LYS A 70 12.02 9.90 1.64
N SER A 71 11.18 10.83 2.12
CA SER A 71 11.00 11.14 3.54
C SER A 71 10.05 10.18 4.28
N PHE A 72 9.42 9.24 3.59
CA PHE A 72 8.52 8.26 4.20
C PHE A 72 9.30 7.18 4.97
N SER A 73 8.98 6.98 6.25
CA SER A 73 9.47 5.85 7.04
C SER A 73 8.33 4.89 7.38
N PHE A 74 8.54 3.59 7.12
CA PHE A 74 7.64 2.51 7.53
C PHE A 74 7.57 2.32 9.05
N ASP A 75 8.50 2.90 9.81
CA ASP A 75 8.43 2.87 11.29
C ASP A 75 7.20 3.60 11.85
N SER A 76 6.50 4.35 10.99
CA SER A 76 5.33 5.16 11.31
C SER A 76 4.00 4.43 11.07
N LEU A 77 4.04 3.20 10.54
CA LEU A 77 2.89 2.32 10.28
C LEU A 77 2.69 1.33 11.43
#